data_AF-A0A968LD03-F1
#
_entry.id   AF-A0A968LD03-F1
#
_cell.length_a   1.000
_cell.length_b   1.000
_cell.length_c   1.000
_cell.angle_alpha   90.00
_cell.angle_beta   90.00
_cell.angle_gamma   90.00
#
_symmetry.space_group_name_H-M   'P 1'
#
loop_
_entity.id
_entity.type
_entity.pdbx_description
1 polymer ?
#
loop_
_entity_poly.entity_id
_entity_poly.type
_entity_poly.pdbx_seq_one_letter_code
_entity_poly.pdbx_strand_id
1 'polypeptide(L)'
;MPWLDIDTTTLTVLSQNSSGAIATLLPRLWQELQAAGWVAGTESPTPDRLLAAMDTWLVGMPDLDGDRKPEFLFTLRWDGLQGGGDLGLDVVRAVPLEATQATVSDLALQQRSVLFDDDGTLLYSELTDSSRTIIGAIDPYNGEPPLLLASTSTGYEVLGWSLEQRRLRIVGDRR
;
A
#
# COMPACT_ATOMS: atom_id res chain seq x y z
N MET A 1 1.92 -3.33 -24.64
CA MET A 1 2.50 -2.74 -23.43
C MET A 1 3.00 -3.90 -22.59
N PRO A 2 4.29 -3.98 -22.26
CA PRO A 2 4.79 -5.03 -21.39
C PRO A 2 4.32 -4.76 -19.96
N TRP A 3 4.24 -5.84 -19.17
CA TRP A 3 4.17 -5.71 -17.72
C TRP A 3 5.46 -5.06 -17.22
N LEU A 4 5.32 -4.09 -16.32
CA LEU A 4 6.45 -3.57 -15.58
C LEU A 4 6.69 -4.49 -14.38
N ASP A 5 7.88 -5.06 -14.30
CA ASP A 5 8.31 -5.78 -13.10
C ASP A 5 8.72 -4.73 -12.06
N ILE A 6 7.96 -4.64 -10.96
CA ILE A 6 8.29 -3.75 -9.86
C ILE A 6 9.23 -4.52 -8.96
N ASP A 7 10.48 -4.08 -8.89
CA ASP A 7 11.44 -4.59 -7.92
C ASP A 7 10.89 -4.40 -6.50
N THR A 8 10.58 -5.50 -5.83
CA THR A 8 10.10 -5.50 -4.44
C THR A 8 11.24 -5.84 -3.48
N THR A 9 11.26 -5.16 -2.35
CA THR A 9 12.12 -5.47 -1.21
C THR A 9 11.31 -5.58 0.08
N THR A 10 11.91 -6.00 1.18
CA THR A 10 11.25 -5.99 2.50
C THR A 10 11.45 -4.65 3.19
N LEU A 11 10.55 -4.31 4.11
CA LEU A 11 10.70 -3.13 4.97
C LEU A 11 12.04 -3.07 5.72
N THR A 12 12.52 -4.23 6.18
CA THR A 12 13.81 -4.35 6.88
C THR A 12 14.99 -4.04 5.97
N VAL A 13 14.96 -4.50 4.71
CA VAL A 13 16.03 -4.17 3.74
C VAL A 13 15.95 -2.70 3.34
N LEU A 14 14.74 -2.16 3.15
CA LEU A 14 14.53 -0.76 2.84
C LEU A 14 15.05 0.17 3.96
N SER A 15 14.87 -0.20 5.24
CA SER A 15 15.35 0.61 6.37
C SER A 15 16.88 0.67 6.47
N GLN A 16 17.56 -0.38 6.01
CA GLN A 16 19.03 -0.42 5.94
C GLN A 16 19.57 0.46 4.81
N ASN A 17 18.87 0.50 3.66
CA ASN A 17 19.31 1.22 2.47
C ASN A 17 18.84 2.69 2.44
N SER A 18 17.74 3.00 3.10
CA SER A 18 17.06 4.31 3.05
C SER A 18 16.37 4.63 4.37
N SER A 19 17.17 4.72 5.44
CA SER A 19 16.69 5.00 6.79
C SER A 19 15.88 6.29 6.90
N GLY A 20 16.20 7.32 6.11
CA GLY A 20 15.46 8.58 6.06
C GLY A 20 14.03 8.40 5.53
N ALA A 21 13.85 7.66 4.43
CA ALA A 21 12.53 7.40 3.86
C ALA A 21 11.66 6.58 4.83
N ILE A 22 12.22 5.54 5.43
CA ILE A 22 11.51 4.71 6.41
C ILE A 22 11.08 5.49 7.65
N ALA A 23 11.90 6.41 8.15
CA ALA A 23 11.56 7.25 9.29
C ALA A 23 10.33 8.13 9.01
N THR A 24 10.14 8.54 7.76
CA THR A 24 8.97 9.31 7.32
C THR A 24 7.76 8.41 7.06
N LEU A 25 7.96 7.26 6.42
CA LEU A 25 6.88 6.38 5.94
C LEU A 25 6.22 5.58 7.05
N LEU A 26 6.98 5.01 8.00
CA LEU A 26 6.42 4.09 9.00
C LEU A 26 5.33 4.72 9.88
N PRO A 27 5.50 5.95 10.41
CA PRO A 27 4.43 6.59 11.17
C PRO A 27 3.18 6.84 10.33
N ARG A 28 3.33 7.14 9.03
CA ARG A 28 2.20 7.36 8.12
C ARG A 28 1.48 6.07 7.80
N LEU A 29 2.21 5.00 7.51
CA LEU A 29 1.65 3.67 7.31
C LEU A 29 0.90 3.21 8.57
N TRP A 30 1.44 3.45 9.76
CA TRP A 30 0.75 3.16 11.02
C TRP A 30 -0.56 3.95 11.16
N GLN A 31 -0.57 5.24 10.85
CA GLN A 31 -1.77 6.07 10.86
C GLN A 31 -2.84 5.54 9.90
N GLU A 32 -2.45 5.08 8.70
CA GLU A 32 -3.39 4.50 7.73
C GLU A 32 -3.99 3.18 8.24
N LEU A 33 -3.17 2.32 8.85
CA LEU A 33 -3.66 1.10 9.48
C LEU A 33 -4.64 1.40 10.62
N GLN A 34 -4.38 2.44 11.43
CA GLN A 34 -5.28 2.89 12.50
C GLN A 34 -6.59 3.42 11.91
N ALA A 35 -6.52 4.27 10.88
CA ALA A 35 -7.67 4.86 10.23
C ALA A 35 -8.58 3.79 9.59
N ALA A 36 -7.98 2.72 9.06
CA ALA A 36 -8.70 1.57 8.52
C ALA A 36 -9.22 0.59 9.59
N GLY A 37 -8.90 0.82 10.87
CA GLY A 37 -9.27 -0.08 11.97
C GLY A 37 -8.55 -1.43 11.93
N TRP A 38 -7.41 -1.52 11.23
CA TRP A 38 -6.59 -2.74 11.20
C TRP A 38 -5.79 -2.92 12.48
N VAL A 39 -5.47 -1.82 13.14
CA VAL A 39 -4.69 -1.80 14.39
C VAL A 39 -5.42 -0.96 15.43
N ALA A 40 -5.44 -1.43 16.68
CA ALA A 40 -5.99 -0.70 17.80
C ALA A 40 -4.91 0.15 18.49
N GLY A 41 -5.35 1.16 19.25
CA GLY A 41 -4.48 2.05 20.01
C GLY A 41 -4.21 3.38 19.29
N THR A 42 -3.86 4.40 20.06
CA THR A 42 -3.63 5.77 19.57
C THR A 42 -2.15 6.13 19.48
N GLU A 43 -1.28 5.42 20.20
CA GLU A 43 0.16 5.68 20.21
C GLU A 43 0.85 4.91 19.09
N SER A 44 1.73 5.59 18.36
CA SER A 44 2.58 4.96 17.34
C SER A 44 3.71 4.20 18.04
N PRO A 45 3.91 2.90 17.75
CA PRO A 45 5.10 2.17 18.19
C PRO A 45 6.38 2.81 17.67
N THR A 46 7.51 2.46 18.29
CA THR A 46 8.82 2.88 17.79
C THR A 46 9.09 2.28 16.41
N PRO A 47 9.90 2.94 15.55
CA PRO A 47 10.25 2.41 14.23
C PRO A 47 10.78 0.97 14.27
N ASP A 48 11.65 0.63 15.22
CA ASP A 48 12.19 -0.73 15.38
C ASP A 48 11.10 -1.77 15.65
N ARG A 49 10.08 -1.40 16.44
CA ARG A 49 8.95 -2.28 16.73
C ARG A 49 8.04 -2.45 15.51
N LEU A 50 7.81 -1.39 14.75
CA LEU A 50 7.06 -1.47 13.49
C LEU A 50 7.79 -2.34 12.46
N LEU A 51 9.09 -2.15 12.29
CA LEU A 51 9.91 -2.95 11.38
C LEU A 51 9.88 -4.43 11.75
N ALA A 52 10.00 -4.76 13.03
CA ALA A 52 9.92 -6.15 13.49
C ALA A 52 8.56 -6.78 13.24
N ALA A 53 7.46 -6.03 13.36
CA ALA A 53 6.11 -6.54 13.16
C ALA A 53 5.70 -6.62 11.67
N MET A 54 6.41 -5.93 10.79
CA MET A 54 6.08 -5.81 9.37
C MET A 54 7.19 -6.38 8.47
N ASP A 55 8.03 -7.28 9.00
CA ASP A 55 9.24 -7.76 8.30
C ASP A 55 8.95 -8.49 6.97
N THR A 56 7.76 -9.09 6.85
CA THR A 56 7.27 -9.81 5.68
C THR A 56 6.59 -8.92 4.65
N TRP A 57 6.35 -7.65 4.97
CA TRP A 57 5.69 -6.74 4.05
C TRP A 57 6.65 -6.31 2.96
N LEU A 58 6.14 -6.37 1.72
CA LEU A 58 6.89 -6.02 0.53
C LEU A 58 6.67 -4.54 0.21
N VAL A 59 7.73 -3.90 -0.26
CA VAL A 59 7.74 -2.52 -0.73
C VAL A 59 8.31 -2.51 -2.14
N GLY A 60 7.51 -2.07 -3.10
CA GLY A 60 7.96 -1.70 -4.43
C GLY A 60 8.34 -0.21 -4.47
N MET A 61 9.31 0.14 -5.31
CA MET A 61 9.80 1.52 -5.45
C MET A 61 9.67 2.04 -6.91
N PRO A 62 8.47 2.02 -7.52
CA PRO A 62 8.30 2.56 -8.88
C PRO A 62 8.47 4.09 -8.90
N ASP A 63 8.84 4.65 -10.05
CA ASP A 63 8.80 6.09 -10.37
C ASP A 63 7.54 6.35 -11.21
N LEU A 64 6.42 6.62 -10.56
CA LEU A 64 5.07 6.75 -11.12
C LEU A 64 4.77 8.14 -11.67
N ASP A 65 5.52 9.17 -11.27
CA ASP A 65 5.33 10.53 -11.74
C ASP A 65 6.38 11.01 -12.76
N GLY A 66 7.47 10.24 -12.92
CA GLY A 66 8.55 10.51 -13.86
C GLY A 66 9.59 11.50 -13.35
N ASP A 67 9.59 11.85 -12.06
CA ASP A 67 10.52 12.79 -11.44
C ASP A 67 11.85 12.14 -11.03
N ARG A 68 11.99 10.82 -11.23
CA ARG A 68 13.14 9.97 -10.86
C ARG A 68 13.30 9.76 -9.37
N LYS A 69 12.28 10.03 -8.58
CA LYS A 69 12.19 9.59 -7.21
C LYS A 69 11.22 8.42 -7.12
N PRO A 70 11.44 7.51 -6.16
CA PRO A 70 10.54 6.39 -5.96
C PRO A 70 9.32 6.81 -5.16
N GLU A 71 8.14 6.40 -5.61
CA GLU A 71 7.00 6.17 -4.73
C GLU A 71 7.15 4.83 -4.03
N PHE A 72 6.53 4.70 -2.86
CA PHE A 72 6.61 3.50 -2.02
C PHE A 72 5.29 2.74 -2.06
N LEU A 73 5.25 1.68 -2.87
CA LEU A 73 4.12 0.76 -2.99
C LEU A 73 4.23 -0.35 -1.95
N PHE A 74 3.55 -0.18 -0.82
CA PHE A 74 3.42 -1.21 0.19
C PHE A 74 2.41 -2.27 -0.25
N THR A 75 2.83 -3.52 -0.12
CA THR A 75 2.00 -4.69 -0.33
C THR A 75 1.83 -5.40 1.00
N LEU A 76 0.67 -5.17 1.61
CA LEU A 76 0.31 -5.56 2.95
C LEU A 76 -0.36 -6.92 2.93
N ARG A 77 0.04 -7.78 3.87
CA ARG A 77 -0.64 -9.05 4.11
C ARG A 77 -1.06 -9.14 5.56
N TRP A 78 -2.28 -9.63 5.77
CA TRP A 78 -2.91 -9.73 7.08
C TRP A 78 -2.18 -10.74 8.00
N ASP A 79 -1.64 -11.82 7.43
CA ASP A 79 -0.83 -12.78 8.17
C ASP A 79 0.46 -12.17 8.74
N GLY A 80 0.99 -11.12 8.11
CA GLY A 80 2.18 -10.39 8.59
C GLY A 80 1.99 -9.74 9.97
N LEU A 81 0.78 -9.28 10.31
CA LEU A 81 0.52 -8.62 11.60
C LEU A 81 0.37 -9.59 12.79
N GLN A 82 0.20 -10.90 12.54
CA GLN A 82 -0.03 -11.88 13.59
C GLN A 82 1.22 -12.26 14.39
N GLY A 83 2.42 -11.90 13.90
CA GLY A 83 3.68 -12.06 14.64
C GLY A 83 3.89 -11.03 15.75
N GLY A 84 3.11 -9.95 15.78
CA GLY A 84 3.29 -8.78 16.65
C GLY A 84 2.64 -8.89 18.03
N GLY A 85 2.69 -10.04 18.70
CA GLY A 85 2.03 -10.28 19.99
C GLY A 85 2.36 -9.29 21.12
N ASP A 86 3.40 -8.46 20.95
CA ASP A 86 3.85 -7.43 21.90
C ASP A 86 3.51 -5.98 21.46
N LEU A 87 2.87 -5.79 20.30
CA LEU A 87 2.44 -4.48 19.82
C LEU A 87 1.10 -4.01 20.43
N GLY A 88 0.45 -4.83 21.27
CA GLY A 88 -0.91 -4.52 21.75
C GLY A 88 -1.90 -4.36 20.60
N LEU A 89 -1.62 -4.99 19.46
CA LEU A 89 -2.55 -5.19 18.36
C LEU A 89 -3.63 -6.16 18.84
N ASP A 90 -4.50 -5.70 19.74
CA ASP A 90 -5.84 -6.22 19.77
C ASP A 90 -6.37 -5.99 18.37
N VAL A 91 -6.39 -7.06 17.58
CA VAL A 91 -6.94 -7.07 16.23
C VAL A 91 -8.45 -6.90 16.41
N VAL A 92 -8.86 -5.65 16.65
CA VAL A 92 -10.25 -5.27 16.76
C VAL A 92 -10.76 -5.28 15.34
N ARG A 93 -11.28 -6.43 14.89
CA ARG A 93 -12.18 -6.47 13.74
C ARG A 93 -13.32 -5.47 14.02
N ALA A 94 -13.21 -4.25 13.49
CA ALA A 94 -14.40 -3.53 13.01
C ALA A 94 -14.80 -4.17 11.69
N VAL A 95 -15.16 -5.46 11.74
CA VAL A 95 -15.88 -6.07 10.63
C VAL A 95 -17.29 -5.57 10.76
N PRO A 96 -17.82 -4.88 9.75
CA PRO A 96 -19.25 -4.61 9.70
C PRO A 96 -19.94 -5.97 9.84
N LEU A 97 -20.84 -6.11 10.82
CA LEU A 97 -21.61 -7.34 11.05
C LEU A 97 -22.41 -7.81 9.82
N GLU A 98 -22.42 -7.02 8.74
CA GLU A 98 -23.10 -7.29 7.47
C GLU A 98 -22.22 -7.97 6.41
N ALA A 99 -20.94 -8.25 6.68
CA ALA A 99 -20.12 -9.09 5.80
C ALA A 99 -20.59 -10.56 5.87
N THR A 100 -21.64 -10.86 5.14
CA THR A 100 -22.12 -12.20 4.82
C THR A 100 -20.94 -13.09 4.37
N GLN A 101 -20.65 -14.13 5.15
CA GLN A 101 -19.92 -15.34 4.75
C GLN A 101 -18.51 -15.21 4.12
N ALA A 102 -17.84 -14.05 4.17
CA ALA A 102 -16.40 -14.02 3.94
C ALA A 102 -15.70 -14.63 5.15
N THR A 103 -15.26 -15.88 5.01
CA THR A 103 -14.54 -16.63 6.04
C THR A 103 -13.31 -15.83 6.48
N VAL A 104 -12.92 -15.92 7.76
CA VAL A 104 -11.68 -15.28 8.28
C VAL A 104 -10.46 -15.63 7.41
N SER A 105 -10.47 -16.79 6.76
CA SER A 105 -9.50 -17.24 5.76
C SER A 105 -9.42 -16.37 4.49
N ASP A 106 -10.53 -15.79 4.02
CA ASP A 106 -10.55 -14.95 2.82
C ASP A 106 -9.91 -13.58 3.08
N LEU A 107 -10.08 -13.03 4.30
CA LEU A 107 -9.39 -11.81 4.72
C LEU A 107 -7.90 -12.04 5.00
N ALA A 108 -7.54 -13.21 5.54
CA ALA A 108 -6.14 -13.55 5.82
C ALA A 108 -5.28 -13.66 4.55
N LEU A 109 -5.92 -13.96 3.41
CA LEU A 109 -5.29 -14.05 2.09
C LEU A 109 -5.36 -12.74 1.29
N GLN A 110 -6.04 -11.72 1.79
CA GLN A 110 -6.29 -10.51 1.02
C GLN A 110 -5.10 -9.55 1.11
N GLN A 111 -4.28 -9.58 0.08
CA GLN A 111 -3.24 -8.59 -0.14
C GLN A 111 -3.87 -7.21 -0.36
N ARG A 112 -3.35 -6.19 0.32
CA ARG A 112 -3.78 -4.79 0.17
C ARG A 112 -2.62 -3.91 -0.19
N SER A 113 -2.86 -2.93 -1.05
CA SER A 113 -1.84 -1.96 -1.41
C SER A 113 -2.05 -0.59 -0.77
N VAL A 114 -0.95 0.03 -0.34
CA VAL A 114 -0.89 1.42 0.09
C VAL A 114 0.29 2.07 -0.61
N LEU A 115 0.11 3.27 -1.15
CA LEU A 115 1.11 3.99 -1.92
C LEU A 115 1.37 5.35 -1.30
N PHE A 116 2.64 5.66 -1.08
CA PHE A 116 3.10 6.97 -0.63
C PHE A 116 4.10 7.57 -1.63
N ASP A 117 4.21 8.90 -1.67
CA ASP A 117 5.36 9.57 -2.30
C ASP A 117 6.61 9.53 -1.40
N ASP A 118 7.71 10.14 -1.86
CA ASP A 118 8.99 10.19 -1.14
C ASP A 118 8.94 11.02 0.16
N ASP A 119 8.01 11.96 0.24
CA ASP A 119 7.74 12.79 1.42
C ASP A 119 6.74 12.12 2.41
N GLY A 120 6.23 10.92 2.08
CA GLY A 120 5.27 10.17 2.88
C GLY A 120 3.83 10.67 2.78
N THR A 121 3.50 11.44 1.75
CA THR A 121 2.12 11.80 1.38
C THR A 121 1.40 10.57 0.86
N LEU A 122 0.19 10.31 1.37
CA LEU A 122 -0.62 9.21 0.88
C LEU A 122 -1.16 9.50 -0.53
N LEU A 123 -0.81 8.64 -1.50
CA LEU A 123 -1.27 8.72 -2.89
C LEU A 123 -2.44 7.79 -3.18
N TYR A 124 -2.47 6.62 -2.52
CA TYR A 124 -3.50 5.59 -2.69
C TYR A 124 -3.54 4.63 -1.49
N SER A 125 -4.73 4.13 -1.12
CA SER A 125 -4.90 3.18 -0.01
C SER A 125 -6.11 2.28 -0.24
N GLU A 126 -5.86 0.98 -0.36
CA GLU A 126 -6.94 -0.02 -0.36
C GLU A 126 -7.53 -0.28 1.03
N LEU A 127 -6.86 0.23 2.07
CA LEU A 127 -7.31 0.08 3.45
C LEU A 127 -8.52 0.96 3.73
N THR A 128 -8.53 2.16 3.15
CA THR A 128 -9.60 3.16 3.31
C THR A 128 -10.55 3.22 2.11
N ASP A 129 -10.08 2.88 0.90
CA ASP A 129 -10.91 2.70 -0.31
C ASP A 129 -10.69 1.32 -0.93
N SER A 130 -11.55 0.36 -0.55
CA SER A 130 -11.50 -1.02 -1.05
C SER A 130 -12.21 -1.24 -2.38
N SER A 131 -12.62 -0.17 -3.09
CA SER A 131 -13.29 -0.29 -4.39
C SER A 131 -12.40 -0.84 -5.51
N ARG A 132 -11.08 -0.86 -5.27
CA ARG A 132 -10.04 -1.26 -6.23
C ARG A 132 -8.99 -2.13 -5.55
N THR A 133 -8.36 -3.01 -6.32
CA THR A 133 -7.16 -3.73 -5.89
C THR A 133 -6.08 -3.67 -6.97
N ILE A 134 -4.90 -3.16 -6.62
CA ILE A 134 -3.74 -3.12 -7.51
C ILE A 134 -3.26 -4.54 -7.78
N ILE A 135 -3.19 -4.90 -9.06
CA ILE A 135 -2.79 -6.23 -9.51
C ILE A 135 -1.50 -6.22 -10.34
N GLY A 136 -0.97 -5.04 -10.66
CA GLY A 136 0.33 -4.90 -11.31
C GLY A 136 0.56 -3.50 -11.87
N ALA A 137 1.68 -3.35 -12.56
CA ALA A 137 2.03 -2.13 -13.30
C ALA A 137 2.36 -2.43 -14.76
N ILE A 138 2.17 -1.42 -15.58
CA ILE A 138 2.33 -1.47 -17.04
C ILE A 138 3.30 -0.34 -17.39
N ASP A 139 4.28 -0.63 -18.24
CA ASP A 139 5.16 0.37 -18.82
C ASP A 139 4.52 0.90 -20.12
N PRO A 140 3.99 2.14 -20.12
CA PRO A 140 3.58 2.79 -21.35
C PRO A 140 4.84 3.12 -22.15
N TYR A 141 4.99 2.47 -23.30
CA TYR A 141 6.07 2.74 -24.24
C TYR A 141 6.32 4.25 -24.42
N ASN A 142 7.57 4.63 -24.68
CA ASN A 142 8.05 6.00 -24.94
C ASN A 142 8.53 6.81 -23.72
N GLY A 143 8.79 6.16 -22.59
CA GLY A 143 9.32 6.85 -21.40
C GLY A 143 8.27 7.70 -20.69
N GLU A 144 7.00 7.39 -20.90
CA GLU A 144 5.92 7.89 -20.06
C GLU A 144 5.99 7.21 -18.69
N PRO A 145 5.52 7.84 -17.60
CA PRO A 145 5.50 7.21 -16.29
C PRO A 145 4.64 5.94 -16.29
N PRO A 146 5.00 4.91 -15.50
CA PRO A 146 4.24 3.67 -15.39
C PRO A 146 2.78 3.89 -15.02
N LEU A 147 1.93 2.99 -15.52
CA LEU A 147 0.51 2.93 -15.18
C LEU A 147 0.27 1.76 -14.23
N LEU A 148 -0.61 1.92 -13.26
CA LEU A 148 -1.05 0.82 -12.41
C LEU A 148 -2.32 0.18 -12.98
N LEU A 149 -2.40 -1.14 -12.93
CA LEU A 149 -3.62 -1.87 -13.26
C LEU A 149 -4.31 -2.25 -11.95
N ALA A 150 -5.59 -1.86 -11.84
CA ALA A 150 -6.44 -2.19 -10.71
C ALA A 150 -7.60 -3.08 -11.17
N SER A 151 -7.93 -4.09 -10.36
CA SER A 151 -9.21 -4.81 -10.48
C SER A 151 -10.30 -4.10 -9.67
N THR A 152 -11.53 -4.14 -10.16
CA THR A 152 -12.72 -3.59 -9.50
C THR A 152 -13.83 -4.63 -9.48
N SER A 153 -14.96 -4.34 -8.83
CA SER A 153 -16.12 -5.24 -8.83
C SER A 153 -16.75 -5.44 -10.22
N THR A 154 -16.49 -4.54 -11.17
CA THR A 154 -17.07 -4.56 -12.52
C THR A 154 -16.07 -4.80 -13.64
N GLY A 155 -14.77 -4.94 -13.34
CA GLY A 155 -13.74 -5.17 -14.36
C GLY A 155 -12.35 -4.69 -13.93
N TYR A 156 -11.69 -3.94 -14.82
CA TYR A 156 -10.34 -3.43 -14.62
C TYR A 156 -10.28 -1.94 -14.94
N GLU A 157 -9.47 -1.21 -14.18
CA GLU A 157 -9.17 0.20 -14.39
C GLU A 157 -7.66 0.39 -14.50
N VAL A 158 -7.25 1.31 -15.37
CA VAL A 158 -5.85 1.73 -15.48
C VAL A 158 -5.71 3.06 -14.76
N LEU A 159 -4.80 3.12 -13.81
CA LEU A 159 -4.50 4.32 -13.04
C LEU A 159 -3.18 4.91 -13.53
N GLY A 160 -3.15 6.23 -13.71
CA GLY A 160 -1.96 6.98 -14.08
C GLY A 160 -1.81 8.21 -13.20
N TRP A 161 -0.60 8.72 -13.12
CA TRP A 161 -0.32 9.93 -12.38
C TRP A 161 -0.97 11.16 -13.01
N SER A 162 -1.57 12.01 -12.17
CA SER A 162 -2.11 13.31 -12.58
C SER A 162 -1.25 14.43 -12.02
N LEU A 163 -0.54 15.15 -12.89
CA LEU A 163 0.26 16.32 -12.49
C LEU A 163 -0.59 17.43 -11.85
N GLU A 164 -1.83 17.62 -12.30
CA GLU A 164 -2.74 18.64 -11.77
C GLU A 164 -3.17 18.34 -10.33
N GLN A 165 -3.50 17.08 -10.05
CA GLN A 165 -4.03 16.67 -8.75
C GLN A 165 -2.97 16.08 -7.81
N ARG A 166 -1.75 15.83 -8.33
CA ARG A 166 -0.63 15.18 -7.64
C ARG A 166 -1.05 13.86 -6.97
N ARG A 167 -1.77 13.03 -7.73
CA ARG A 167 -2.27 11.72 -7.29
C ARG A 167 -2.62 10.81 -8.47
N LEU A 168 -2.86 9.53 -8.19
CA LEU A 168 -3.35 8.56 -9.16
C LEU A 168 -4.81 8.82 -9.58
N ARG A 169 -5.10 8.67 -10.87
CA ARG A 169 -6.43 8.83 -11.48
C ARG A 169 -6.66 7.80 -12.57
N ILE A 170 -7.93 7.50 -12.83
CA ILE A 170 -8.32 6.62 -13.93
C ILE A 170 -7.90 7.28 -15.26
N VAL A 171 -7.12 6.56 -16.06
CA VAL A 171 -6.73 6.94 -17.42
C VAL A 171 -7.91 6.67 -18.35
N GLY A 172 -8.31 7.67 -19.13
CA GLY A 172 -9.35 7.53 -20.15
C GLY A 172 -10.77 7.93 -19.73
N ASP A 173 -10.99 8.45 -18.52
CA ASP A 173 -12.25 9.13 -18.16
C ASP A 173 -12.31 10.49 -18.87
N ARG A 174 -12.58 10.48 -20.18
CA ARG A 174 -12.94 11.68 -20.94
C ARG A 174 -14.42 11.97 -20.67
N ARG A 175 -14.69 12.81 -19.66
CA ARG A 175 -15.96 13.52 -19.55
C ARG A 175 -15.85 14.90 -20.15
#